data_AF-A0A0L0LNI8-F1
#
_entry.id   AF-A0A0L0LNI8-F1
#
_cell.length_a   1.000
_cell.length_b   1.000
_cell.length_c   1.000
_cell.angle_alpha   90.00
_cell.angle_beta   90.00
_cell.angle_gamma   90.00
#
_symmetry.space_group_name_H-M   'P 1'
#
loop_
_entity.id
_entity.type
_entity.pdbx_description
1 polymer ?
#
loop_
_entity_poly.entity_id
_entity_poly.type
_entity_poly.pdbx_seq_one_letter_code
_entity_poly.pdbx_strand_id
1 'polypeptide(L)'
;MTRRILIIAAAIVVIVGIALAVYFFFFAPKSGELIIGDPFGDTGSGTVEPGSLIEGQGAGTVVGPNFVRITEGPVSEGVVAFGIMIPSEAGTVSTTSSSTPLVPDVAVRFIDRASGNIYSYVAHARTLTRISNKTLPGIQEASWVPNGTLAYVRFITSDSASGEHVATYALPENGEGGYFIEQDLSEARVVGSTGLFTMISNTGGSVGTIAKVDGTGARTLFTSLISSLIVHPAGNTYFAHTKASSQTEGYGFQIINGSFNRILGPLNGLSLLPSPSGKSLLYNYVSGGVTRLAVIDLANRNATALPLSTLSEKCVWASELTVYCGVPTTLSGYKLPEDWYQGAAPFSDRIWRIDMTARVATLVVDPTQVAKTSIDAIALTTDPKEDVLIFTDKKTGSLWLYNL
;
A
#
# COMPACT_ATOMS: atom_id res chain seq x y z
N MET A 1 4.36 -51.53 43.95
CA MET A 1 5.16 -51.03 42.81
C MET A 1 6.63 -51.25 43.14
N THR A 2 7.34 -52.05 42.36
CA THR A 2 8.76 -52.38 42.63
C THR A 2 9.62 -51.12 42.54
N ARG A 3 10.58 -50.97 43.46
CA ARG A 3 11.52 -49.83 43.57
C ARG A 3 12.17 -49.43 42.23
N ARG A 4 12.31 -50.38 41.30
CA ARG A 4 12.80 -50.18 39.94
C ARG A 4 11.85 -49.36 39.04
N ILE A 5 10.54 -49.54 39.19
CA ILE A 5 9.53 -48.79 38.42
C ILE A 5 9.52 -47.31 38.83
N LEU A 6 9.69 -47.03 40.13
CA LEU A 6 9.79 -45.65 40.64
C LEU A 6 11.04 -44.93 40.13
N ILE A 7 12.18 -45.62 40.04
CA ILE A 7 13.43 -45.05 39.52
C ILE A 7 13.31 -44.75 38.02
N ILE A 8 12.70 -45.66 37.25
CA ILE A 8 12.48 -45.45 35.81
C ILE A 8 11.51 -44.29 35.57
N ALA A 9 10.42 -44.21 36.34
CA ALA A 9 9.48 -43.10 36.25
C ALA A 9 10.15 -41.74 36.58
N ALA A 10 10.97 -41.69 37.63
CA ALA A 10 11.72 -40.48 37.98
C ALA A 10 12.71 -40.06 36.88
N ALA A 11 13.42 -41.01 36.27
CA ALA A 11 14.35 -40.72 35.17
C ALA A 11 13.64 -40.15 33.94
N ILE A 12 12.45 -40.67 33.59
CA ILE A 12 11.65 -40.15 32.46
C ILE A 12 11.21 -38.71 32.71
N VAL A 13 10.76 -38.39 33.92
CA VAL A 13 10.35 -37.01 34.27
C VAL A 13 11.52 -36.03 34.13
N VAL A 14 12.72 -36.43 34.56
CA VAL A 14 13.93 -35.59 34.42
C VAL A 14 14.29 -35.38 32.95
N ILE A 15 14.25 -36.43 32.13
CA ILE A 15 14.56 -36.33 30.70
C ILE A 15 13.56 -35.42 29.97
N VAL A 16 12.27 -35.55 30.27
CA VAL A 16 11.23 -34.68 29.70
C VAL A 16 11.42 -33.23 30.15
N GLY A 17 11.77 -33.00 31.42
CA GLY A 17 12.06 -31.66 31.94
C GLY A 17 13.25 -31.00 31.23
N ILE A 18 14.33 -31.74 30.99
CA ILE A 18 15.50 -31.24 30.26
C ILE A 18 15.15 -30.94 28.80
N ALA A 19 14.39 -31.83 28.15
CA ALA A 19 13.96 -31.61 26.77
C ALA A 19 13.09 -30.35 26.62
N LEU A 20 12.17 -30.11 27.58
CA LEU A 20 11.35 -28.89 27.61
C LEU A 20 12.20 -27.64 27.87
N ALA A 21 13.18 -27.70 28.75
CA ALA A 21 14.09 -26.59 29.02
C ALA A 21 14.93 -26.23 27.78
N VAL A 22 15.48 -27.24 27.08
CA VAL A 22 16.23 -27.04 25.83
C VAL A 22 15.32 -26.47 24.74
N TYR A 23 14.09 -26.98 24.61
CA TYR A 23 13.13 -26.44 23.66
C TYR A 23 12.83 -24.96 23.92
N PHE A 24 12.54 -24.58 25.16
CA PHE A 24 12.24 -23.18 25.49
C PHE A 24 13.44 -22.24 25.37
N PHE A 25 14.65 -22.72 25.67
CA PHE A 25 15.84 -21.85 25.63
C PHE A 25 16.38 -21.64 24.22
N PHE A 26 16.23 -22.63 23.32
CA PHE A 26 16.83 -22.59 21.98
C PHE A 26 15.81 -22.46 20.84
N PHE A 27 14.56 -22.91 21.03
CA PHE A 27 13.59 -23.03 19.94
C PHE A 27 12.26 -22.30 20.20
N ALA A 28 12.03 -21.75 21.39
CA ALA A 28 10.90 -20.87 21.60
C ALA A 28 11.07 -19.62 20.72
N PRO A 29 10.02 -19.18 20.00
CA PRO A 29 10.06 -17.95 19.24
C PRO A 29 10.38 -16.81 20.20
N LYS A 30 11.54 -16.17 20.00
CA LYS A 30 11.87 -14.94 20.69
C LYS A 30 10.84 -13.90 20.24
N SER A 31 10.05 -13.39 21.16
CA SER A 31 9.31 -12.15 20.93
C SER A 31 10.35 -11.08 20.61
N GLY A 32 10.26 -10.47 19.41
CA GLY A 32 11.11 -9.35 19.04
C GLY A 32 11.11 -8.32 20.16
N GLU A 33 12.28 -7.99 20.66
CA GLU A 33 12.45 -6.96 21.67
C GLU A 33 12.46 -5.61 20.95
N LEU A 34 11.59 -4.69 21.39
CA LEU A 34 11.53 -3.33 20.84
C LEU A 34 12.83 -2.62 21.20
N ILE A 35 13.72 -2.45 20.21
CA ILE A 35 14.84 -1.53 20.35
C ILE A 35 14.25 -0.13 20.16
N ILE A 36 13.96 0.55 21.27
CA ILE A 36 13.71 1.99 21.26
C ILE A 36 15.06 2.69 21.11
N GLY A 37 15.51 2.79 19.87
CA GLY A 37 16.56 3.72 19.46
C GLY A 37 15.90 4.88 18.74
N ASP A 38 16.27 6.11 19.12
CA ASP A 38 16.06 7.28 18.29
C ASP A 38 17.29 7.42 17.38
N PRO A 39 17.22 7.01 16.09
CA PRO A 39 18.35 7.10 15.19
C PRO A 39 18.63 8.54 14.71
N PHE A 40 17.81 9.53 15.10
CA PHE A 40 17.92 10.90 14.59
C PHE A 40 18.27 11.94 15.65
N GLY A 41 18.26 11.58 16.93
CA GLY A 41 18.55 12.50 18.01
C GLY A 41 17.47 13.57 18.16
N ASP A 42 17.38 14.10 19.38
CA ASP A 42 16.44 15.14 19.79
C ASP A 42 16.67 16.44 18.99
N THR A 43 16.06 16.51 17.81
CA THR A 43 16.02 17.72 16.99
C THR A 43 14.69 18.42 17.22
N GLY A 44 14.69 19.24 18.26
CA GLY A 44 13.89 20.46 18.37
C GLY A 44 12.38 20.26 18.27
N SER A 45 11.75 20.03 19.41
CA SER A 45 10.35 20.37 19.66
C SER A 45 10.13 21.87 19.38
N GLY A 46 9.82 22.20 18.13
CA GLY A 46 9.21 23.47 17.76
C GLY A 46 7.76 23.41 18.19
N THR A 47 7.40 24.14 19.25
CA THR A 47 6.02 24.37 19.63
C THR A 47 5.33 25.17 18.52
N VAL A 48 4.48 24.50 17.75
CA VAL A 48 3.55 25.18 16.85
C VAL A 48 2.26 25.38 17.63
N GLU A 49 1.90 26.64 17.87
CA GLU A 49 0.57 26.99 18.39
C GLU A 49 -0.50 26.44 17.43
N PRO A 50 -1.57 25.79 17.94
CA PRO A 50 -2.69 25.39 17.12
C PRO A 50 -3.45 26.65 16.68
N GLY A 51 -3.09 27.19 15.52
CA GLY A 51 -3.72 28.40 14.98
C GLY A 51 -3.06 29.06 13.77
N SER A 52 -1.79 28.77 13.46
CA SER A 52 -1.15 29.34 12.26
C SER A 52 -1.29 28.38 11.07
N LEU A 53 -2.35 28.56 10.29
CA LEU A 53 -2.39 28.10 8.90
C LEU A 53 -1.19 28.73 8.19
N ILE A 54 -0.13 27.95 7.91
CA ILE A 54 0.89 28.37 6.98
C ILE A 54 0.24 28.29 5.59
N GLU A 55 -0.40 29.38 5.23
CA GLU A 55 -0.88 29.65 3.87
C GLU A 55 0.36 29.93 3.02
N GLY A 56 0.61 29.07 2.03
CA GLY A 56 1.59 29.35 0.98
C GLY A 56 2.59 28.25 0.65
N GLN A 57 2.11 27.15 0.08
CA GLN A 57 2.65 26.61 -1.19
C GLN A 57 1.48 26.05 -2.01
N GLY A 58 1.38 26.51 -3.27
CA GLY A 58 0.39 26.24 -4.32
C GLY A 58 -0.82 25.34 -4.02
N ALA A 59 -2.03 25.87 -4.29
CA ALA A 59 -3.35 25.22 -4.27
C ALA A 59 -3.54 24.03 -5.26
N GLY A 60 -2.50 23.25 -5.54
CA GLY A 60 -2.42 22.42 -6.73
C GLY A 60 -2.49 23.27 -8.01
N THR A 61 -1.93 22.76 -9.11
CA THR A 61 -2.04 23.42 -10.41
C THR A 61 -3.12 22.73 -11.23
N VAL A 62 -4.16 23.46 -11.61
CA VAL A 62 -5.17 22.97 -12.57
C VAL A 62 -4.52 22.91 -13.95
N VAL A 63 -4.38 21.71 -14.48
CA VAL A 63 -3.75 21.45 -15.79
C VAL A 63 -4.77 21.16 -16.89
N GLY A 64 -6.05 21.02 -16.52
CA GLY A 64 -7.16 20.89 -17.45
C GLY A 64 -8.49 20.64 -16.73
N PRO A 65 -9.59 20.43 -17.48
CA PRO A 65 -10.89 20.13 -16.90
C PRO A 65 -10.81 18.91 -15.98
N ASN A 66 -11.26 19.08 -14.74
CA ASN A 66 -11.22 18.06 -13.69
C ASN A 66 -9.83 17.47 -13.40
N PHE A 67 -8.74 18.06 -13.91
CA PHE A 67 -7.41 17.47 -13.81
C PHE A 67 -6.43 18.43 -13.14
N VAL A 68 -5.85 17.97 -12.04
CA VAL A 68 -5.02 18.76 -11.12
C VAL A 68 -3.71 18.05 -10.86
N ARG A 69 -2.61 18.79 -10.94
CA ARG A 69 -1.30 18.38 -10.41
C ARG A 69 -1.18 18.92 -8.99
N ILE A 70 -1.21 18.04 -7.98
CA ILE A 70 -1.12 18.43 -6.56
C ILE A 70 0.31 18.84 -6.23
N THR A 71 1.31 18.09 -6.68
CA THR A 71 2.73 18.37 -6.39
C THR A 71 3.58 18.44 -7.66
N GLU A 72 4.63 19.25 -7.64
CA GLU A 72 5.71 19.17 -8.65
C GLU A 72 6.75 18.11 -8.30
N GLY A 73 7.03 17.97 -7.00
CA GLY A 73 8.07 17.10 -6.47
C GLY A 73 7.58 15.69 -6.11
N PRO A 74 8.53 14.77 -5.85
CA PRO A 74 8.24 13.39 -5.57
C PRO A 74 7.54 13.20 -4.22
N VAL A 75 6.46 12.42 -4.20
CA VAL A 75 5.81 11.94 -2.98
C VAL A 75 6.18 10.47 -2.72
N SER A 76 5.97 10.01 -1.49
CA SER A 76 6.03 8.57 -1.18
C SER A 76 5.01 7.80 -2.02
N GLU A 77 5.33 6.58 -2.43
CA GLU A 77 4.35 5.69 -3.04
C GLU A 77 3.30 5.28 -2.01
N GLY A 78 2.03 5.55 -2.29
CA GLY A 78 0.93 5.29 -1.36
C GLY A 78 0.41 6.56 -0.70
N VAL A 79 -0.83 6.89 -1.05
CA VAL A 79 -1.58 8.05 -0.55
C VAL A 79 -2.97 7.58 -0.13
N VAL A 80 -3.66 8.39 0.65
CA VAL A 80 -5.02 8.06 1.11
C VAL A 80 -5.97 9.21 0.83
N ALA A 81 -7.17 8.87 0.36
CA ALA A 81 -8.25 9.81 0.11
C ALA A 81 -9.48 9.42 0.93
N PHE A 82 -10.07 10.38 1.65
CA PHE A 82 -11.24 10.14 2.49
C PHE A 82 -12.11 11.38 2.60
N GLY A 83 -13.41 11.16 2.82
CA GLY A 83 -14.38 12.24 2.97
C GLY A 83 -14.17 13.02 4.26
N ILE A 84 -14.26 14.34 4.17
CA ILE A 84 -14.23 15.28 5.28
C ILE A 84 -15.42 16.25 5.19
N MET A 85 -15.64 17.01 6.26
CA MET A 85 -16.58 18.12 6.28
C MET A 85 -15.80 19.41 6.52
N ILE A 86 -15.95 20.39 5.63
CA ILE A 86 -15.29 21.70 5.73
C ILE A 86 -16.31 22.82 5.92
N PRO A 87 -15.95 23.96 6.55
CA PRO A 87 -16.82 25.13 6.58
C PRO A 87 -17.13 25.60 5.16
N SER A 88 -18.40 25.90 4.88
CA SER A 88 -18.81 26.56 3.65
C SER A 88 -18.17 27.94 3.58
N GLU A 89 -17.47 28.24 2.48
CA GLU A 89 -17.00 29.60 2.19
C GLU A 89 -18.21 30.51 1.99
N ALA A 90 -18.64 31.16 3.07
CA ALA A 90 -19.67 32.18 3.02
C ALA A 90 -19.09 33.43 2.35
N GLY A 91 -19.51 33.73 1.12
CA GLY A 91 -19.30 35.04 0.53
C GLY A 91 -19.85 36.13 1.47
N THR A 92 -18.94 36.96 1.99
CA THR A 92 -19.19 38.23 2.71
C THR A 92 -20.33 38.26 3.74
N VAL A 93 -19.94 38.11 5.01
CA VAL A 93 -20.49 38.70 6.26
C VAL A 93 -22.01 38.91 6.35
N SER A 94 -22.64 38.20 7.30
CA SER A 94 -23.72 38.79 8.10
C SER A 94 -23.48 38.47 9.57
N THR A 95 -23.22 39.51 10.35
CA THR A 95 -23.05 39.50 11.79
C THR A 95 -24.36 39.14 12.49
N THR A 96 -24.53 37.86 12.84
CA THR A 96 -25.30 37.40 14.01
C THR A 96 -25.13 35.89 14.11
N SER A 97 -24.45 35.43 15.16
CA SER A 97 -24.42 34.05 15.70
C SER A 97 -25.18 32.98 14.89
N SER A 98 -24.59 32.52 13.78
CA SER A 98 -25.08 31.38 13.02
C SER A 98 -23.91 30.45 12.76
N SER A 99 -24.00 29.20 13.21
CA SER A 99 -23.03 28.16 12.91
C SER A 99 -22.77 28.09 11.41
N THR A 100 -21.52 28.26 10.97
CA THR A 100 -21.15 28.12 9.56
C THR A 100 -21.55 26.73 9.07
N PRO A 101 -22.35 26.61 8.00
CA PRO A 101 -22.77 25.30 7.52
C PRO A 101 -21.55 24.52 7.02
N LEU A 102 -21.49 23.22 7.34
CA LEU A 102 -20.43 22.33 6.87
C LEU A 102 -20.85 21.69 5.55
N VAL A 103 -19.91 21.60 4.61
CA VAL A 103 -20.09 20.94 3.30
C VAL A 103 -19.12 19.76 3.16
N PRO A 104 -19.52 18.67 2.48
CA PRO A 104 -18.62 17.54 2.24
C PRO A 104 -17.52 17.91 1.24
N ASP A 105 -16.32 17.41 1.48
CA ASP A 105 -15.17 17.48 0.57
C ASP A 105 -14.31 16.20 0.75
N VAL A 106 -13.21 16.08 0.01
CA VAL A 106 -12.26 14.97 0.09
C VAL A 106 -10.89 15.48 0.51
N ALA A 107 -10.33 14.89 1.56
CA ALA A 107 -8.94 15.10 1.93
C ALA A 107 -8.07 14.02 1.28
N VAL A 108 -6.99 14.45 0.62
CA VAL A 108 -5.91 13.60 0.11
C VAL A 108 -4.68 13.81 0.96
N ARG A 109 -4.26 12.77 1.68
CA ARG A 109 -3.02 12.81 2.49
C ARG A 109 -1.89 12.08 1.80
N PHE A 110 -0.74 12.72 1.80
CA PHE A 110 0.48 12.23 1.19
C PHE A 110 1.72 12.71 1.97
N ILE A 111 2.84 12.04 1.74
CA ILE A 111 4.13 12.40 2.34
C ILE A 111 5.07 12.90 1.23
N ASP A 112 5.65 14.08 1.44
CA ASP A 112 6.76 14.54 0.60
C ASP A 112 7.98 13.64 0.78
N ARG A 113 8.52 13.10 -0.32
CA ARG A 113 9.60 12.10 -0.26
C ARG A 113 10.90 12.70 0.29
N ALA A 114 11.18 13.96 -0.03
CA ALA A 114 12.43 14.60 0.34
C ALA A 114 12.49 14.93 1.83
N SER A 115 11.42 15.50 2.39
CA SER A 115 11.40 15.93 3.79
C SER A 115 10.73 14.93 4.73
N GLY A 116 9.90 14.02 4.22
CA GLY A 116 9.04 13.16 5.02
C GLY A 116 7.90 13.88 5.73
N ASN A 117 7.60 15.12 5.31
CA ASN A 117 6.50 15.88 5.90
C ASN A 117 5.16 15.40 5.31
N ILE A 118 4.13 15.35 6.14
CA ILE A 118 2.77 14.99 5.74
C ILE A 118 2.03 16.26 5.32
N TYR A 119 1.37 16.17 4.18
CA TYR A 119 0.48 17.19 3.65
C TYR A 119 -0.93 16.64 3.49
N SER A 120 -1.91 17.54 3.60
CA SER A 120 -3.31 17.31 3.32
C SER A 120 -3.76 18.28 2.22
N TYR A 121 -4.23 17.73 1.11
CA TYR A 121 -4.85 18.49 0.02
C TYR A 121 -6.37 18.29 0.07
N VAL A 122 -7.12 19.37 0.22
CA VAL A 122 -8.59 19.35 0.18
C VAL A 122 -9.03 19.56 -1.27
N ALA A 123 -9.68 18.55 -1.88
CA ALA A 123 -9.80 18.43 -3.32
C ALA A 123 -10.63 19.54 -3.98
N HIS A 124 -11.82 19.85 -3.45
CA HIS A 124 -12.71 20.85 -4.05
C HIS A 124 -12.36 22.27 -3.59
N ALA A 125 -12.03 22.45 -2.31
CA ALA A 125 -11.51 23.73 -1.80
C ALA A 125 -10.13 24.10 -2.37
N ARG A 126 -9.39 23.11 -2.90
CA ARG A 126 -8.03 23.26 -3.45
C ARG A 126 -7.01 23.77 -2.44
N THR A 127 -7.20 23.46 -1.18
CA THR A 127 -6.31 23.93 -0.11
C THR A 127 -5.25 22.89 0.19
N LEU A 128 -3.98 23.25 0.07
CA LEU A 128 -2.85 22.42 0.45
C LEU A 128 -2.27 22.87 1.80
N THR A 129 -2.23 21.98 2.77
CA THR A 129 -1.75 22.28 4.13
C THR A 129 -0.75 21.23 4.58
N ARG A 130 0.41 21.66 5.12
CA ARG A 130 1.31 20.77 5.87
C ARG A 130 0.70 20.48 7.24
N ILE A 131 0.61 19.21 7.63
CA ILE A 131 -0.03 18.79 8.89
C ILE A 131 0.93 18.13 9.88
N SER A 132 2.13 17.71 9.47
CA SER A 132 3.13 17.16 10.39
C SER A 132 4.18 18.18 10.83
N ASN A 133 4.69 18.00 12.05
CA ASN A 133 5.86 18.73 12.55
C ASN A 133 7.18 17.92 12.44
N LYS A 134 7.09 16.61 12.15
CA LYS A 134 8.24 15.70 12.06
C LYS A 134 8.84 15.63 10.65
N THR A 135 10.18 15.65 10.59
CA THR A 135 10.97 15.46 9.38
C THR A 135 11.51 14.03 9.37
N LEU A 136 11.23 13.27 8.32
CA LEU A 136 11.68 11.88 8.15
C LEU A 136 12.07 11.64 6.68
N PRO A 137 13.25 12.11 6.24
CA PRO A 137 13.63 12.14 4.83
C PRO A 137 13.68 10.76 4.19
N GLY A 138 13.41 10.70 2.89
CA GLY A 138 13.68 9.51 2.07
C GLY A 138 12.59 8.42 2.14
N ILE A 139 11.38 8.75 2.59
CA ILE A 139 10.24 7.81 2.60
C ILE A 139 9.88 7.38 1.18
N GLN A 140 10.06 6.09 0.89
CA GLN A 140 9.78 5.51 -0.42
C GLN A 140 8.33 5.06 -0.54
N GLU A 141 7.80 4.40 0.49
CA GLU A 141 6.45 3.84 0.51
C GLU A 141 5.70 4.23 1.78
N ALA A 142 4.38 4.35 1.69
CA ALA A 142 3.49 4.61 2.80
C ALA A 142 2.20 3.78 2.67
N SER A 143 1.86 3.05 3.74
CA SER A 143 0.57 2.37 3.86
C SER A 143 -0.27 3.04 4.94
N TRP A 144 -1.36 3.67 4.53
CA TRP A 144 -2.19 4.50 5.39
C TRP A 144 -3.36 3.72 6.00
N VAL A 145 -3.70 4.08 7.25
CA VAL A 145 -5.04 3.80 7.77
C VAL A 145 -6.05 4.60 6.94
N PRO A 146 -7.24 4.04 6.59
CA PRO A 146 -8.19 4.69 5.68
C PRO A 146 -8.67 6.09 6.08
N ASN A 147 -8.65 6.42 7.38
CA ASN A 147 -8.96 7.76 7.90
C ASN A 147 -7.76 8.73 7.85
N GLY A 148 -6.61 8.25 7.37
CA GLY A 148 -5.35 8.97 7.25
C GLY A 148 -4.61 9.26 8.55
N THR A 149 -5.05 8.77 9.71
CA THR A 149 -4.49 9.21 11.02
C THR A 149 -3.10 8.65 11.32
N LEU A 150 -2.71 7.58 10.62
CA LEU A 150 -1.45 6.88 10.79
C LEU A 150 -1.00 6.31 9.44
N ALA A 151 0.28 6.40 9.14
CA ALA A 151 0.93 5.72 8.03
C ALA A 151 2.03 4.79 8.54
N TYR A 152 2.11 3.58 7.99
CA TYR A 152 3.33 2.78 8.06
C TYR A 152 4.22 3.14 6.89
N VAL A 153 5.32 3.82 7.16
CA VAL A 153 6.24 4.34 6.15
C VAL A 153 7.49 3.50 6.09
N ARG A 154 8.03 3.31 4.88
CA ARG A 154 9.25 2.51 4.64
C ARG A 154 10.31 3.36 3.95
N PHE A 155 11.55 3.25 4.45
CA PHE A 155 12.72 3.97 3.95
C PHE A 155 14.00 3.18 4.21
N ILE A 156 15.07 3.56 3.50
CA ILE A 156 16.37 2.94 3.66
C ILE A 156 17.11 3.64 4.79
N THR A 157 17.66 2.86 5.71
CA THR A 157 18.58 3.31 6.76
C THR A 157 19.92 2.61 6.58
N SER A 158 21.02 3.31 6.83
CA SER A 158 22.36 2.73 6.77
C SER A 158 23.03 2.80 8.14
N ASP A 159 23.53 1.66 8.62
CA ASP A 159 24.47 1.61 9.75
C ASP A 159 25.84 1.13 9.25
N SER A 160 26.89 1.79 9.71
CA SER A 160 28.29 1.41 9.50
C SER A 160 28.62 -0.03 9.87
N ALA A 161 27.92 -0.62 10.85
CA ALA A 161 28.17 -1.98 11.31
C ALA A 161 27.36 -3.06 10.57
N SER A 162 26.13 -2.76 10.16
CA SER A 162 25.20 -3.76 9.61
C SER A 162 24.78 -3.53 8.16
N GLY A 163 25.17 -2.40 7.55
CA GLY A 163 24.88 -2.06 6.16
C GLY A 163 23.55 -1.32 5.98
N GLU A 164 22.99 -1.43 4.78
CA GLU A 164 21.68 -0.85 4.43
C GLU A 164 20.55 -1.79 4.83
N HIS A 165 19.54 -1.23 5.50
CA HIS A 165 18.34 -1.90 5.97
C HIS A 165 17.09 -1.16 5.52
N VAL A 166 16.00 -1.90 5.39
CA VAL A 166 14.68 -1.28 5.22
C VAL A 166 14.04 -1.09 6.59
N ALA A 167 13.93 0.17 7.02
CA ALA A 167 13.21 0.52 8.24
C ALA A 167 11.72 0.70 7.93
N THR A 168 10.87 0.26 8.87
CA THR A 168 9.44 0.55 8.84
C THR A 168 9.04 1.31 10.10
N TYR A 169 8.36 2.44 9.92
CA TYR A 169 8.01 3.35 11.00
C TYR A 169 6.51 3.68 10.97
N ALA A 170 5.85 3.57 12.12
CA ALA A 170 4.49 4.02 12.32
C ALA A 170 4.50 5.53 12.55
N LEU A 171 4.10 6.31 11.53
CA LEU A 171 4.11 7.77 11.50
C LEU A 171 2.69 8.35 11.68
N PRO A 172 2.37 8.93 12.84
CA PRO A 172 1.09 9.63 13.05
C PRO A 172 0.95 10.87 12.18
N GLU A 173 -0.28 11.25 11.85
CA GLU A 173 -0.59 12.37 10.93
C GLU A 173 0.05 13.71 11.31
N ASN A 174 0.15 13.99 12.61
CA ASN A 174 0.72 15.23 13.15
C ASN A 174 2.24 15.16 13.30
N GLY A 175 2.85 14.00 13.10
CA GLY A 175 4.27 13.74 13.31
C GLY A 175 4.67 13.51 14.78
N GLU A 176 3.74 13.56 15.73
CA GLU A 176 4.05 13.41 17.15
C GLU A 176 4.03 11.93 17.57
N GLY A 177 5.07 11.50 18.28
CA GLY A 177 5.23 10.11 18.70
C GLY A 177 5.69 9.21 17.56
N GLY A 178 5.02 8.07 17.38
CA GLY A 178 5.38 7.02 16.42
C GLY A 178 6.40 6.01 16.93
N TYR A 179 6.58 4.90 16.23
CA TYR A 179 7.46 3.80 16.66
C TYR A 179 7.98 2.99 15.47
N PHE A 180 9.16 2.40 15.64
CA PHE A 180 9.70 1.44 14.68
C PHE A 180 9.09 0.06 14.90
N ILE A 181 8.90 -0.67 13.82
CA ILE A 181 8.65 -2.12 13.85
C ILE A 181 9.87 -2.86 13.28
N GLU A 182 9.79 -4.18 13.23
CA GLU A 182 10.85 -5.06 12.73
C GLU A 182 11.53 -4.51 11.47
N GLN A 183 12.86 -4.61 11.43
CA GLN A 183 13.65 -4.21 10.27
C GLN A 183 13.54 -5.25 9.14
N ASP A 184 13.86 -4.82 7.92
CA ASP A 184 13.96 -5.67 6.73
C ASP A 184 12.66 -6.42 6.38
N LEU A 185 11.53 -5.83 6.76
CA LEU A 185 10.23 -6.24 6.26
C LEU A 185 10.22 -6.08 4.73
N SER A 186 9.90 -7.15 4.02
CA SER A 186 9.69 -7.13 2.57
C SER A 186 8.36 -6.48 2.20
N GLU A 187 7.40 -6.44 3.13
CA GLU A 187 6.09 -5.81 2.96
C GLU A 187 5.54 -5.34 4.31
N ALA A 188 4.89 -4.17 4.31
CA ALA A 188 4.09 -3.68 5.43
C ALA A 188 2.84 -2.96 4.88
N ARG A 189 1.66 -3.50 5.16
CA ARG A 189 0.38 -2.96 4.65
C ARG A 189 -0.68 -2.89 5.72
N VAL A 190 -1.35 -1.76 5.79
CA VAL A 190 -2.56 -1.60 6.61
C VAL A 190 -3.70 -2.43 6.02
N VAL A 191 -4.45 -3.10 6.90
CA VAL A 191 -5.58 -3.97 6.57
C VAL A 191 -6.84 -3.41 7.22
N GLY A 192 -7.73 -2.82 6.43
CA GLY A 192 -8.90 -2.14 6.94
C GLY A 192 -8.52 -0.97 7.86
N SER A 193 -9.28 -0.73 8.92
CA SER A 193 -9.02 0.38 9.86
C SER A 193 -8.13 0.00 11.05
N THR A 194 -7.93 -1.29 11.32
CA THR A 194 -7.32 -1.75 12.58
C THR A 194 -6.21 -2.78 12.41
N GLY A 195 -6.06 -3.40 11.23
CA GLY A 195 -5.08 -4.45 11.00
C GLY A 195 -3.80 -3.93 10.36
N LEU A 196 -2.71 -4.63 10.61
CA LEU A 196 -1.43 -4.49 9.92
C LEU A 196 -1.00 -5.88 9.47
N PHE A 197 -0.65 -6.02 8.20
CA PHE A 197 0.07 -7.15 7.66
C PHE A 197 1.54 -6.78 7.45
N THR A 198 2.45 -7.64 7.87
CA THR A 198 3.88 -7.52 7.57
C THR A 198 4.43 -8.83 7.05
N MET A 199 5.50 -8.76 6.27
CA MET A 199 6.19 -9.95 5.78
C MET A 199 7.69 -9.80 5.89
N ILE A 200 8.34 -10.86 6.33
CA ILE A 200 9.79 -11.04 6.20
C ILE A 200 10.01 -12.09 5.11
N SER A 201 10.98 -11.83 4.23
CA SER A 201 11.36 -12.74 3.15
C SER A 201 12.87 -12.92 3.13
N ASN A 202 13.33 -14.17 3.12
CA ASN A 202 14.75 -14.51 3.00
C ASN A 202 14.93 -15.71 2.05
N THR A 203 16.17 -16.19 1.89
CA THR A 203 16.47 -17.31 1.00
C THR A 203 15.77 -18.62 1.39
N GLY A 204 15.36 -18.78 2.64
CA GLY A 204 14.64 -19.95 3.15
C GLY A 204 13.11 -19.89 3.02
N GLY A 205 12.55 -18.75 2.61
CA GLY A 205 11.11 -18.58 2.46
C GLY A 205 10.57 -17.23 2.93
N SER A 206 9.31 -17.21 3.33
CA SER A 206 8.63 -16.03 3.85
C SER A 206 7.75 -16.33 5.05
N VAL A 207 7.65 -15.36 5.95
CA VAL A 207 6.77 -15.40 7.12
C VAL A 207 5.88 -14.17 7.08
N GLY A 208 4.58 -14.39 6.94
CA GLY A 208 3.56 -13.35 7.02
C GLY A 208 3.04 -13.23 8.45
N THR A 209 2.99 -12.01 8.97
CA THR A 209 2.52 -11.69 10.32
C THR A 209 1.37 -10.71 10.23
N ILE A 210 0.37 -10.89 11.09
CA ILE A 210 -0.72 -9.92 11.25
C ILE A 210 -0.74 -9.41 12.68
N ALA A 211 -0.97 -8.11 12.82
CA ALA A 211 -1.06 -7.40 14.09
C ALA A 211 -2.18 -6.35 14.02
N LYS A 212 -2.41 -5.66 15.13
CA LYS A 212 -3.17 -4.40 15.11
C LYS A 212 -2.27 -3.25 14.66
N VAL A 213 -2.88 -2.15 14.22
CA VAL A 213 -2.19 -0.89 13.85
C VAL A 213 -1.52 -0.18 15.04
N ASP A 214 -1.75 -0.63 16.28
CA ASP A 214 -1.01 -0.19 17.47
C ASP A 214 0.22 -1.07 17.75
N GLY A 215 0.51 -2.04 16.88
CA GLY A 215 1.62 -2.99 17.02
C GLY A 215 1.32 -4.17 17.94
N THR A 216 0.17 -4.19 18.63
CA THR A 216 -0.18 -5.25 19.57
C THR A 216 -0.84 -6.46 18.88
N GLY A 217 -0.86 -7.59 19.59
CA GLY A 217 -1.57 -8.80 19.12
C GLY A 217 -0.95 -9.45 17.88
N ALA A 218 0.35 -9.22 17.65
CA ALA A 218 1.09 -9.81 16.54
C ALA A 218 1.03 -11.35 16.62
N ARG A 219 0.68 -11.97 15.49
CA ARG A 219 0.68 -13.43 15.32
C ARG A 219 1.00 -13.80 13.88
N THR A 220 1.68 -14.93 13.70
CA THR A 220 1.95 -15.47 12.37
C THR A 220 0.64 -15.81 11.65
N LEU A 221 0.48 -15.29 10.43
CA LEU A 221 -0.58 -15.68 9.50
C LEU A 221 -0.19 -16.95 8.76
N PHE A 222 1.04 -17.01 8.25
CA PHE A 222 1.56 -18.16 7.52
C PHE A 222 3.09 -18.22 7.58
N THR A 223 3.62 -19.42 7.31
CA THR A 223 5.03 -19.66 6.95
C THR A 223 5.05 -20.38 5.60
N SER A 224 5.88 -19.91 4.67
CA SER A 224 5.98 -20.44 3.32
C SER A 224 7.43 -20.66 2.92
N LEU A 225 7.69 -21.69 2.11
CA LEU A 225 9.00 -21.90 1.47
C LEU A 225 9.22 -20.98 0.26
N ILE A 226 8.18 -20.25 -0.17
CA ILE A 226 8.28 -19.30 -1.27
C ILE A 226 8.81 -17.98 -0.71
N SER A 227 10.03 -17.60 -1.10
CA SER A 227 10.68 -16.36 -0.65
C SER A 227 10.19 -15.12 -1.40
N SER A 228 9.76 -15.27 -2.65
CA SER A 228 9.38 -14.18 -3.53
C SER A 228 7.86 -14.08 -3.66
N LEU A 229 7.19 -13.69 -2.58
CA LEU A 229 5.75 -13.44 -2.54
C LEU A 229 5.43 -11.94 -2.50
N ILE A 230 4.23 -11.60 -2.96
CA ILE A 230 3.54 -10.33 -2.71
C ILE A 230 2.16 -10.70 -2.15
N VAL A 231 1.73 -10.04 -1.07
CA VAL A 231 0.46 -10.36 -0.38
C VAL A 231 -0.49 -9.16 -0.41
N HIS A 232 -1.73 -9.44 -0.81
CA HIS A 232 -2.81 -8.47 -0.91
C HIS A 232 -3.95 -8.84 0.06
N PRO A 233 -4.26 -7.99 1.06
CA PRO A 233 -5.45 -8.17 1.87
C PRO A 233 -6.70 -7.80 1.07
N ALA A 234 -7.80 -8.54 1.25
CA ALA A 234 -9.11 -8.19 0.72
C ALA A 234 -10.22 -8.78 1.58
N GLY A 235 -11.17 -7.95 2.02
CA GLY A 235 -12.15 -8.31 3.03
C GLY A 235 -11.46 -8.88 4.27
N ASN A 236 -11.82 -10.13 4.61
CA ASN A 236 -11.24 -10.87 5.74
C ASN A 236 -10.23 -11.94 5.32
N THR A 237 -9.77 -11.90 4.07
CA THR A 237 -8.91 -12.92 3.45
C THR A 237 -7.62 -12.29 2.92
N TYR A 238 -6.62 -13.13 2.69
CA TYR A 238 -5.35 -12.71 2.10
C TYR A 238 -5.12 -13.47 0.80
N PHE A 239 -4.70 -12.74 -0.22
CA PHE A 239 -4.29 -13.29 -1.50
C PHE A 239 -2.80 -13.10 -1.66
N ALA A 240 -2.13 -14.04 -2.31
CA ALA A 240 -0.71 -13.93 -2.58
C ALA A 240 -0.42 -14.32 -4.01
N HIS A 241 0.64 -13.75 -4.58
CA HIS A 241 1.22 -14.26 -5.81
C HIS A 241 2.73 -14.27 -5.72
N THR A 242 3.35 -15.14 -6.51
CA THR A 242 4.79 -15.08 -6.76
C THR A 242 5.13 -13.77 -7.48
N LYS A 243 6.29 -13.16 -7.19
CA LYS A 243 6.79 -12.02 -7.98
C LYS A 243 6.77 -12.37 -9.47
N ALA A 244 6.20 -11.47 -10.27
CA ALA A 244 5.93 -11.74 -11.67
C ALA A 244 7.21 -11.81 -12.51
N SER A 245 7.21 -12.69 -13.51
CA SER A 245 8.29 -12.88 -14.47
C SER A 245 7.71 -13.31 -15.82
N SER A 246 8.09 -12.67 -16.91
CA SER A 246 7.78 -13.07 -18.28
C SER A 246 8.38 -14.44 -18.65
N GLN A 247 9.40 -14.90 -17.91
CA GLN A 247 10.19 -16.10 -18.20
C GLN A 247 9.94 -17.26 -17.24
N THR A 248 9.18 -17.04 -16.16
CA THR A 248 8.91 -18.08 -15.15
C THR A 248 7.43 -18.12 -14.84
N GLU A 249 6.91 -19.32 -14.68
CA GLU A 249 5.50 -19.52 -14.32
C GLU A 249 5.21 -18.90 -12.95
N GLY A 250 4.26 -17.98 -12.92
CA GLY A 250 3.72 -17.40 -11.72
C GLY A 250 2.47 -18.13 -11.23
N TYR A 251 2.24 -18.04 -9.92
CA TYR A 251 1.12 -18.68 -9.24
C TYR A 251 0.42 -17.70 -8.30
N GLY A 252 -0.91 -17.74 -8.28
CA GLY A 252 -1.74 -16.98 -7.35
C GLY A 252 -2.41 -17.91 -6.34
N PHE A 253 -2.54 -17.45 -5.10
CA PHE A 253 -3.01 -18.22 -3.95
C PHE A 253 -4.03 -17.43 -3.12
N GLN A 254 -4.99 -18.14 -2.54
CA GLN A 254 -5.80 -17.67 -1.43
C GLN A 254 -5.27 -18.29 -0.14
N ILE A 255 -5.02 -17.48 0.87
CA ILE A 255 -4.49 -17.92 2.16
C ILE A 255 -5.67 -18.06 3.12
N ILE A 256 -5.95 -19.29 3.53
CA ILE A 256 -7.03 -19.62 4.47
C ILE A 256 -6.42 -20.37 5.65
N ASN A 257 -6.53 -19.82 6.85
CA ASN A 257 -5.96 -20.41 8.07
C ASN A 257 -4.46 -20.78 7.92
N GLY A 258 -3.70 -19.91 7.26
CA GLY A 258 -2.27 -20.11 6.97
C GLY A 258 -1.96 -21.09 5.83
N SER A 259 -2.96 -21.75 5.24
CA SER A 259 -2.78 -22.66 4.11
C SER A 259 -2.93 -21.94 2.77
N PHE A 260 -2.01 -22.22 1.84
CA PHE A 260 -2.02 -21.67 0.48
C PHE A 260 -2.86 -22.53 -0.46
N ASN A 261 -4.02 -22.02 -0.85
CA ASN A 261 -4.88 -22.65 -1.86
C ASN A 261 -4.60 -22.00 -3.21
N ARG A 262 -4.05 -22.75 -4.17
CA ARG A 262 -3.79 -22.21 -5.52
C ARG A 262 -5.11 -21.84 -6.20
N ILE A 263 -5.18 -20.64 -6.75
CA ILE A 263 -6.37 -20.10 -7.42
C ILE A 263 -6.11 -19.61 -8.84
N LEU A 264 -4.85 -19.32 -9.19
CA LEU A 264 -4.40 -18.88 -10.50
C LEU A 264 -3.03 -19.50 -10.82
N GLY A 265 -2.74 -19.62 -12.11
CA GLY A 265 -1.46 -20.14 -12.61
C GLY A 265 -1.48 -21.63 -12.98
N PRO A 266 -0.43 -22.12 -13.66
CA PRO A 266 0.78 -21.39 -14.05
C PRO A 266 0.52 -20.35 -15.15
N LEU A 267 1.04 -19.13 -14.97
CA LEU A 267 0.95 -18.04 -15.95
C LEU A 267 2.22 -17.18 -15.90
N ASN A 268 2.85 -16.92 -17.04
CA ASN A 268 3.96 -15.97 -17.12
C ASN A 268 3.46 -14.54 -16.93
N GLY A 269 4.29 -13.71 -16.29
CA GLY A 269 3.98 -12.32 -15.99
C GLY A 269 2.78 -12.15 -15.07
N LEU A 270 2.46 -13.15 -14.23
CA LEU A 270 1.29 -13.12 -13.36
C LEU A 270 1.49 -12.16 -12.19
N SER A 271 0.68 -11.10 -12.18
CA SER A 271 0.35 -10.32 -10.99
C SER A 271 -1.16 -10.28 -10.80
N LEU A 272 -1.61 -10.16 -9.56
CA LEU A 272 -3.03 -10.11 -9.22
C LEU A 272 -3.33 -8.95 -8.27
N LEU A 273 -4.57 -8.47 -8.34
CA LEU A 273 -5.15 -7.45 -7.48
C LEU A 273 -6.58 -7.90 -7.09
N PRO A 274 -6.82 -8.30 -5.83
CA PRO A 274 -8.15 -8.72 -5.40
C PRO A 274 -9.12 -7.53 -5.35
N SER A 275 -10.39 -7.80 -5.67
CA SER A 275 -11.52 -6.90 -5.39
C SER A 275 -11.65 -6.61 -3.89
N PRO A 276 -12.32 -5.52 -3.46
CA PRO A 276 -12.43 -5.17 -2.04
C PRO A 276 -12.98 -6.30 -1.17
N SER A 277 -13.93 -7.08 -1.67
CA SER A 277 -14.51 -8.25 -1.00
C SER A 277 -13.68 -9.53 -1.12
N GLY A 278 -12.72 -9.56 -2.05
CA GLY A 278 -11.93 -10.75 -2.39
C GLY A 278 -12.70 -11.80 -3.20
N LYS A 279 -13.90 -11.50 -3.73
CA LYS A 279 -14.69 -12.45 -4.53
C LYS A 279 -14.19 -12.58 -5.97
N SER A 280 -13.63 -11.51 -6.50
CA SER A 280 -13.00 -11.47 -7.82
C SER A 280 -11.54 -11.05 -7.74
N LEU A 281 -10.74 -11.48 -8.70
CA LEU A 281 -9.35 -11.05 -8.86
C LEU A 281 -9.15 -10.45 -10.24
N LEU A 282 -8.66 -9.21 -10.29
CA LEU A 282 -8.05 -8.66 -11.49
C LEU A 282 -6.64 -9.25 -11.60
N TYR A 283 -6.20 -9.66 -12.77
CA TYR A 283 -4.85 -10.18 -12.96
C TYR A 283 -4.36 -9.89 -14.37
N ASN A 284 -3.04 -9.71 -14.50
CA ASN A 284 -2.38 -9.69 -15.79
C ASN A 284 -1.57 -10.96 -16.02
N TYR A 285 -1.33 -11.28 -17.28
CA TYR A 285 -0.47 -12.38 -17.70
C TYR A 285 0.06 -12.12 -19.11
N VAL A 286 1.12 -12.82 -19.49
CA VAL A 286 1.71 -12.75 -20.83
C VAL A 286 1.32 -14.00 -21.61
N SER A 287 0.80 -13.79 -22.82
CA SER A 287 0.46 -14.88 -23.74
C SER A 287 0.80 -14.47 -25.18
N GLY A 288 1.63 -15.28 -25.86
CA GLY A 288 2.13 -14.96 -27.19
C GLY A 288 2.97 -13.68 -27.26
N GLY A 289 3.69 -13.35 -26.17
CA GLY A 289 4.46 -12.11 -26.06
C GLY A 289 3.61 -10.85 -25.80
N VAL A 290 2.31 -11.01 -25.58
CA VAL A 290 1.38 -9.89 -25.34
C VAL A 290 0.89 -9.93 -23.90
N THR A 291 1.01 -8.80 -23.20
CA THR A 291 0.40 -8.60 -21.88
C THR A 291 -1.12 -8.47 -22.02
N ARG A 292 -1.84 -9.26 -21.23
CA ARG A 292 -3.30 -9.32 -21.21
C ARG A 292 -3.79 -9.04 -19.80
N LEU A 293 -4.94 -8.37 -19.70
CA LEU A 293 -5.66 -8.15 -18.45
C LEU A 293 -6.93 -9.01 -18.45
N ALA A 294 -7.20 -9.64 -17.32
CA ALA A 294 -8.39 -10.47 -17.13
C ALA A 294 -8.89 -10.36 -15.70
N VAL A 295 -10.10 -10.85 -15.48
CA VAL A 295 -10.69 -11.00 -14.15
C VAL A 295 -11.22 -12.42 -13.99
N ILE A 296 -11.05 -12.98 -12.80
CA ILE A 296 -11.66 -14.26 -12.42
C ILE A 296 -12.63 -14.06 -11.26
N ASP A 297 -13.82 -14.65 -11.37
CA ASP A 297 -14.73 -14.85 -10.24
C ASP A 297 -14.34 -16.14 -9.51
N LEU A 298 -14.08 -16.05 -8.21
CA LEU A 298 -13.56 -17.18 -7.43
C LEU A 298 -14.62 -18.20 -7.05
N ALA A 299 -15.90 -17.85 -7.08
CA ALA A 299 -16.99 -18.75 -6.72
C ALA A 299 -17.26 -19.76 -7.84
N ASN A 300 -17.31 -19.29 -9.09
CA ASN A 300 -17.56 -20.14 -10.26
C ASN A 300 -16.31 -20.46 -11.08
N ARG A 301 -15.15 -19.87 -10.72
CA ARG A 301 -13.85 -20.02 -11.44
C ARG A 301 -13.91 -19.56 -12.89
N ASN A 302 -14.80 -18.64 -13.22
CA ASN A 302 -14.93 -18.11 -14.57
C ASN A 302 -13.94 -16.97 -14.81
N ALA A 303 -12.99 -17.19 -15.71
CA ALA A 303 -12.03 -16.18 -16.14
C ALA A 303 -12.53 -15.45 -17.40
N THR A 304 -12.53 -14.12 -17.36
CA THR A 304 -12.99 -13.25 -18.45
C THR A 304 -11.89 -12.27 -18.83
N ALA A 305 -11.53 -12.23 -20.11
CA ALA A 305 -10.60 -11.23 -20.64
C ALA A 305 -11.24 -9.84 -20.63
N LEU A 306 -10.46 -8.82 -20.32
CA LEU A 306 -10.89 -7.41 -20.33
C LEU A 306 -10.43 -6.72 -21.63
N PRO A 307 -11.12 -5.65 -22.07
CA PRO A 307 -10.84 -4.98 -23.35
C PRO A 307 -9.60 -4.07 -23.31
N LEU A 308 -8.73 -4.21 -22.29
CA LEU A 308 -7.53 -3.42 -22.10
C LEU A 308 -6.34 -4.34 -21.85
N SER A 309 -5.14 -3.86 -22.17
CA SER A 309 -3.88 -4.49 -21.85
C SER A 309 -3.08 -3.54 -20.95
N THR A 310 -2.84 -3.93 -19.71
CA THR A 310 -1.97 -3.24 -18.74
C THR A 310 -1.55 -4.21 -17.63
N LEU A 311 -0.80 -3.72 -16.65
CA LEU A 311 -0.41 -4.46 -15.45
C LEU A 311 -1.43 -4.22 -14.34
N SER A 312 -1.72 -5.25 -13.55
CA SER A 312 -2.68 -5.17 -12.44
C SER A 312 -2.26 -4.15 -11.37
N GLU A 313 -0.96 -3.92 -11.22
CA GLU A 313 -0.34 -2.95 -10.32
C GLU A 313 -0.55 -1.50 -10.75
N LYS A 314 -0.98 -1.28 -12.00
CA LYS A 314 -1.37 0.04 -12.53
C LYS A 314 -2.87 0.30 -12.38
N CYS A 315 -3.57 -0.53 -11.61
CA CYS A 315 -5.01 -0.47 -11.43
C CYS A 315 -5.41 -0.33 -9.96
N VAL A 316 -6.61 0.17 -9.73
CA VAL A 316 -7.27 0.21 -8.43
C VAL A 316 -8.74 -0.16 -8.56
N TRP A 317 -9.23 -0.96 -7.62
CA TRP A 317 -10.67 -1.18 -7.46
C TRP A 317 -11.28 0.01 -6.71
N ALA A 318 -12.22 0.69 -7.33
CA ALA A 318 -12.99 1.76 -6.69
C ALA A 318 -14.21 1.20 -5.93
N SER A 319 -14.77 0.13 -6.47
CA SER A 319 -15.84 -0.66 -5.85
C SER A 319 -15.77 -2.10 -6.38
N GLU A 320 -16.76 -2.95 -6.07
CA GLU A 320 -16.85 -4.30 -6.68
C GLU A 320 -17.11 -4.26 -8.18
N LEU A 321 -17.58 -3.11 -8.71
CA LEU A 321 -18.06 -2.96 -10.08
C LEU A 321 -17.20 -2.03 -10.92
N THR A 322 -16.36 -1.20 -10.31
CA THR A 322 -15.56 -0.19 -11.01
C THR A 322 -14.06 -0.42 -10.75
N VAL A 323 -13.27 -0.46 -11.82
CA VAL A 323 -11.80 -0.46 -11.77
C VAL A 323 -11.27 0.72 -12.58
N TYR A 324 -10.31 1.45 -12.02
CA TYR A 324 -9.53 2.44 -12.77
C TYR A 324 -8.13 1.91 -13.05
N CYS A 325 -7.60 2.13 -14.24
CA CYS A 325 -6.27 1.68 -14.63
C CYS A 325 -5.52 2.75 -15.43
N GLY A 326 -4.22 2.89 -15.14
CA GLY A 326 -3.25 3.46 -16.07
C GLY A 326 -2.93 2.46 -17.18
N VAL A 327 -3.26 2.79 -18.42
CA VAL A 327 -3.07 1.93 -19.60
C VAL A 327 -2.05 2.57 -20.53
N PRO A 328 -0.87 1.95 -20.70
CA PRO A 328 0.14 2.45 -21.62
C PRO A 328 -0.40 2.53 -23.05
N THR A 329 -0.08 3.63 -23.75
CA THR A 329 -0.42 3.77 -25.18
C THR A 329 0.30 2.75 -26.07
N THR A 330 1.44 2.22 -25.58
CA THR A 330 2.26 1.22 -26.27
C THR A 330 2.86 0.25 -25.25
N LEU A 331 2.68 -1.05 -25.47
CA LEU A 331 3.26 -2.13 -24.66
C LEU A 331 4.28 -2.98 -25.42
N SER A 332 4.41 -2.79 -26.73
CA SER A 332 5.28 -3.58 -27.60
C SER A 332 6.76 -3.27 -27.36
N GLY A 333 7.62 -4.27 -27.52
CA GLY A 333 9.07 -4.10 -27.48
C GLY A 333 9.70 -4.26 -26.09
N TYR A 334 8.90 -4.56 -25.06
CA TYR A 334 9.35 -4.76 -23.69
C TYR A 334 9.03 -6.16 -23.17
N LYS A 335 9.92 -6.70 -22.32
CA LYS A 335 9.71 -7.91 -21.53
C LYS A 335 8.98 -7.54 -20.24
N LEU A 336 7.66 -7.66 -20.26
CA LEU A 336 6.82 -7.23 -19.14
C LEU A 336 6.49 -8.39 -18.19
N PRO A 337 6.47 -8.12 -16.88
CA PRO A 337 6.62 -6.80 -16.25
C PRO A 337 8.06 -6.37 -15.90
N GLU A 338 9.07 -7.20 -16.14
CA GLU A 338 10.45 -6.96 -15.66
C GLU A 338 11.06 -5.64 -16.14
N ASP A 339 10.96 -5.33 -17.43
CA ASP A 339 11.52 -4.09 -17.99
C ASP A 339 10.87 -2.84 -17.36
N TRP A 340 9.60 -2.91 -16.99
CA TRP A 340 8.90 -1.80 -16.32
C TRP A 340 9.31 -1.67 -14.85
N TYR A 341 9.44 -2.80 -14.14
CA TYR A 341 9.96 -2.81 -12.77
C TYR A 341 11.37 -2.24 -12.68
N GLN A 342 12.24 -2.55 -13.65
CA GLN A 342 13.60 -2.04 -13.72
C GLN A 342 13.70 -0.60 -14.25
N GLY A 343 12.58 0.00 -14.67
CA GLY A 343 12.56 1.35 -15.26
C GLY A 343 13.11 1.42 -16.69
N ALA A 344 13.37 0.28 -17.33
CA ALA A 344 13.79 0.19 -18.73
C ALA A 344 12.64 0.43 -19.73
N ALA A 345 11.39 0.26 -19.30
CA ALA A 345 10.19 0.56 -20.09
C ALA A 345 9.50 1.85 -19.59
N PRO A 346 9.77 3.03 -20.19
CA PRO A 346 9.04 4.25 -19.86
C PRO A 346 7.65 4.22 -20.52
N PHE A 347 6.59 4.32 -19.73
CA PHE A 347 5.23 4.37 -20.28
C PHE A 347 4.66 5.76 -20.40
N SER A 348 3.68 5.90 -21.30
CA SER A 348 2.79 7.04 -21.37
C SER A 348 1.38 6.48 -21.30
N ASP A 349 0.69 6.78 -20.21
CA ASP A 349 -0.58 6.16 -19.89
C ASP A 349 -1.74 7.08 -20.23
N ARG A 350 -2.84 6.43 -20.57
CA ARG A 350 -4.19 6.98 -20.45
C ARG A 350 -4.85 6.35 -19.25
N ILE A 351 -5.72 7.10 -18.57
CA ILE A 351 -6.51 6.56 -17.47
C ILE A 351 -7.84 6.07 -18.01
N TRP A 352 -8.17 4.82 -17.71
CA TRP A 352 -9.41 4.17 -18.14
C TRP A 352 -10.22 3.69 -16.95
N ARG A 353 -11.55 3.76 -17.08
CA ARG A 353 -12.53 3.14 -16.18
C ARG A 353 -13.07 1.88 -16.84
N ILE A 354 -13.05 0.77 -16.12
CA ILE A 354 -13.61 -0.52 -16.53
C ILE A 354 -14.86 -0.78 -15.70
N ASP A 355 -15.99 -0.94 -16.39
CA ASP A 355 -17.23 -1.41 -15.78
C ASP A 355 -17.24 -2.94 -15.77
N MET A 356 -17.27 -3.53 -14.58
CA MET A 356 -17.16 -4.98 -14.42
C MET A 356 -18.46 -5.72 -14.71
N THR A 357 -19.60 -5.02 -14.78
CA THR A 357 -20.89 -5.59 -15.20
C THR A 357 -20.99 -5.61 -16.72
N ALA A 358 -20.79 -4.46 -17.36
CA ALA A 358 -20.90 -4.32 -18.81
C ALA A 358 -19.66 -4.83 -19.57
N ARG A 359 -18.52 -4.98 -18.88
CA ARG A 359 -17.19 -5.29 -19.47
C ARG A 359 -16.74 -4.26 -20.49
N VAL A 360 -17.10 -3.00 -20.28
CA VAL A 360 -16.76 -1.88 -21.15
C VAL A 360 -15.68 -1.03 -20.50
N ALA A 361 -14.67 -0.66 -21.28
CA ALA A 361 -13.68 0.34 -20.90
C ALA A 361 -14.04 1.70 -21.48
N THR A 362 -13.97 2.73 -20.62
CA THR A 362 -14.24 4.13 -20.98
C THR A 362 -13.01 4.98 -20.63
N LEU A 363 -12.61 5.86 -21.54
CA LEU A 363 -11.48 6.75 -21.32
C LEU A 363 -11.89 7.82 -20.29
N VAL A 364 -11.12 7.94 -19.20
CA VAL A 364 -11.33 8.96 -18.17
C VAL A 364 -10.54 10.21 -18.53
N VAL A 365 -9.22 10.05 -18.73
CA VAL A 365 -8.34 11.16 -19.11
C VAL A 365 -7.17 10.66 -19.95
N ASP A 366 -6.79 11.47 -20.94
CA ASP A 366 -5.51 11.36 -21.64
C ASP A 366 -4.62 12.56 -21.23
N PRO A 367 -3.66 12.36 -20.31
CA PRO A 367 -2.75 13.41 -19.84
C PRO A 367 -1.98 14.11 -20.98
N THR A 368 -1.68 13.39 -22.07
CA THR A 368 -0.96 13.97 -23.21
C THR A 368 -1.83 14.96 -23.97
N GLN A 369 -3.14 14.75 -23.99
CA GLN A 369 -4.10 15.65 -24.65
C GLN A 369 -4.45 16.84 -23.77
N VAL A 370 -4.75 16.58 -22.48
CA VAL A 370 -5.27 17.58 -21.54
C VAL A 370 -4.16 18.43 -20.95
N ALA A 371 -3.09 17.81 -20.43
CA ALA A 371 -2.03 18.48 -19.68
C ALA A 371 -0.71 18.61 -20.47
N LYS A 372 -0.68 18.16 -21.73
CA LYS A 372 0.51 18.15 -22.61
C LYS A 372 1.73 17.49 -21.95
N THR A 373 1.48 16.49 -21.12
CA THR A 373 2.52 15.75 -20.39
C THR A 373 2.28 14.25 -20.48
N SER A 374 3.34 13.47 -20.36
CA SER A 374 3.30 12.01 -20.43
C SER A 374 3.47 11.43 -19.04
N ILE A 375 2.43 10.77 -18.53
CA ILE A 375 2.40 10.20 -17.18
C ILE A 375 2.52 8.68 -17.25
N ASP A 376 3.33 8.08 -16.38
CA ASP A 376 3.30 6.64 -16.10
C ASP A 376 2.64 6.44 -14.73
N ALA A 377 1.34 6.19 -14.72
CA ALA A 377 0.53 6.23 -13.51
C ALA A 377 0.76 4.97 -12.64
N ILE A 378 1.10 5.20 -11.38
CA ILE A 378 1.26 4.19 -10.33
C ILE A 378 0.56 4.61 -9.05
N ALA A 379 0.42 3.67 -8.11
CA ALA A 379 -0.20 3.89 -6.80
C ALA A 379 -1.57 4.59 -6.91
N LEU A 380 -2.40 4.11 -7.84
CA LEU A 380 -3.76 4.64 -8.02
C LEU A 380 -4.57 4.40 -6.74
N THR A 381 -5.34 5.40 -6.33
CA THR A 381 -6.29 5.30 -5.22
C THR A 381 -7.49 6.22 -5.46
N THR A 382 -8.59 5.96 -4.76
CA THR A 382 -9.82 6.74 -4.83
C THR A 382 -10.41 6.88 -3.44
N ASP A 383 -11.22 7.90 -3.22
CA ASP A 383 -12.03 7.97 -2.01
C ASP A 383 -13.22 6.98 -2.09
N PRO A 384 -13.84 6.61 -0.95
CA PRO A 384 -14.92 5.63 -0.92
C PRO A 384 -16.19 6.00 -1.71
N LYS A 385 -16.37 7.27 -2.09
CA LYS A 385 -17.52 7.72 -2.88
C LYS A 385 -17.22 7.84 -4.37
N GLU A 386 -16.01 7.48 -4.79
CA GLU A 386 -15.55 7.63 -6.17
C GLU A 386 -15.67 9.08 -6.69
N ASP A 387 -15.35 10.07 -5.85
CA ASP A 387 -15.41 11.51 -6.16
C ASP A 387 -14.09 11.99 -6.80
N VAL A 388 -12.97 11.39 -6.38
CA VAL A 388 -11.65 11.71 -6.92
C VAL A 388 -10.80 10.46 -7.14
N LEU A 389 -10.06 10.44 -8.26
CA LEU A 389 -9.02 9.46 -8.56
C LEU A 389 -7.64 10.12 -8.40
N ILE A 390 -6.77 9.53 -7.60
CA ILE A 390 -5.43 10.02 -7.31
C ILE A 390 -4.40 9.02 -7.85
N PHE A 391 -3.30 9.52 -8.41
CA PHE A 391 -2.18 8.69 -8.85
C PHE A 391 -0.87 9.45 -8.84
N THR A 392 0.23 8.70 -8.75
CA THR A 392 1.58 9.24 -8.82
C THR A 392 2.16 8.96 -10.20
N ASP A 393 2.86 9.94 -10.79
CA ASP A 393 3.65 9.72 -11.99
C ASP A 393 4.98 9.04 -11.63
N LYS A 394 5.20 7.81 -12.11
CA LYS A 394 6.42 7.02 -11.85
C LYS A 394 7.70 7.73 -12.31
N LYS A 395 7.62 8.62 -13.31
CA LYS A 395 8.80 9.31 -13.87
C LYS A 395 9.31 10.43 -12.96
N THR A 396 8.39 11.21 -12.39
CA THR A 396 8.70 12.41 -11.62
C THR A 396 8.44 12.27 -10.13
N GLY A 397 7.62 11.30 -9.74
CA GLY A 397 7.05 11.14 -8.40
C GLY A 397 5.95 12.17 -8.08
N SER A 398 5.56 13.02 -9.02
CA SER A 398 4.52 14.03 -8.80
C SER A 398 3.15 13.40 -8.59
N LEU A 399 2.33 14.04 -7.74
CA LEU A 399 0.99 13.58 -7.39
C LEU A 399 -0.08 14.29 -8.22
N TRP A 400 -1.01 13.52 -8.76
CA TRP A 400 -2.07 14.00 -9.65
C TRP A 400 -3.43 13.55 -9.16
N LEU A 401 -4.45 14.37 -9.46
CA LEU A 401 -5.84 14.13 -9.11
C LEU A 401 -6.73 14.39 -10.32
N TYR A 402 -7.69 13.49 -10.53
CA TYR A 402 -8.80 13.65 -11.45
C TYR A 402 -10.13 13.64 -10.67
N ASN A 403 -10.98 14.64 -10.90
CA ASN A 403 -12.34 14.72 -10.33
C ASN A 403 -13.32 13.92 -11.23
N LEU A 404 -13.96 12.90 -10.66
CA LEU A 404 -14.62 11.79 -11.37
C LEU A 404 -16.03 12.10 -11.90
#